data_AF-A0A7C6BW62-F1
#
_entry.id   AF-A0A7C6BW62-F1
#
_cell.length_a   1.000
_cell.length_b   1.000
_cell.length_c   1.000
_cell.angle_alpha   90.00
_cell.angle_beta   90.00
_cell.angle_gamma   90.00
#
_symmetry.space_group_name_H-M   'P 1'
#
loop_
_entity.id
_entity.type
_entity.pdbx_description
1 polymer ?
#
loop_
_entity_poly.entity_id
_entity_poly.type
_entity_poly.pdbx_seq_one_letter_code
_entity_poly.pdbx_strand_id
1 'polypeptide(L)'
;MEMLWFYIAVILAISDEVHTQIFWKMFFDFYVLLAGLIQEILDSNIALWMVHEVMEAIFHFVLISILFLSVEIGFLAALIHLLVDLYHEAAGLEMNSLQHRALHFTVESIFFIAIFGL
;
A
#
# COMPACT_ATOMS: atom_id res chain seq x y z
N MET A 1 -12.37 4.32 -21.51
CA MET A 1 -11.94 4.77 -20.16
C MET A 1 -10.47 5.18 -20.20
N GLU A 2 -10.06 6.01 -21.16
CA GLU A 2 -8.65 6.07 -21.60
C GLU A 2 -7.66 6.52 -20.52
N MET A 3 -8.12 7.28 -19.52
CA MET A 3 -7.29 7.78 -18.42
C MET A 3 -7.64 7.17 -17.05
N LEU A 4 -8.56 6.20 -16.99
CA LEU A 4 -8.97 5.61 -15.70
C LEU A 4 -7.77 4.94 -14.99
N TRP A 5 -6.98 4.16 -15.73
CA TRP A 5 -5.76 3.53 -15.20
C TRP A 5 -4.82 4.57 -14.57
N PHE A 6 -4.68 5.73 -15.22
CA PHE A 6 -3.79 6.80 -14.78
C PHE A 6 -4.30 7.46 -13.51
N TYR A 7 -5.61 7.73 -13.45
CA TYR A 7 -6.21 8.28 -12.23
C TYR A 7 -6.09 7.32 -11.05
N ILE A 8 -6.26 6.01 -11.27
CA ILE A 8 -6.09 5.02 -10.20
C ILE A 8 -4.64 5.05 -9.71
N ALA A 9 -3.65 4.96 -10.59
CA ALA A 9 -2.24 4.96 -10.22
C ALA A 9 -1.81 6.24 -9.48
N VAL A 10 -2.26 7.41 -9.93
CA VAL A 10 -1.96 8.69 -9.27
C VAL A 10 -2.62 8.76 -7.89
N ILE A 11 -3.89 8.35 -7.77
CA ILE A 11 -4.58 8.37 -6.47
C ILE A 11 -3.96 7.33 -5.52
N LEU A 12 -3.53 6.16 -5.99
CA LEU A 12 -2.86 5.16 -5.18
C LEU A 12 -1.52 5.69 -4.65
N ALA A 13 -0.69 6.31 -5.48
CA ALA A 13 0.55 6.95 -5.04
C ALA A 13 0.33 8.09 -4.03
N ILE A 14 -0.74 8.89 -4.19
CA ILE A 14 -1.12 9.89 -3.19
C ILE A 14 -1.60 9.21 -1.91
N SER A 15 -2.36 8.13 -2.04
CA SER A 15 -2.88 7.36 -0.92
C SER A 15 -1.75 6.79 -0.06
N ASP A 16 -0.68 6.30 -0.66
CA ASP A 16 0.50 5.79 0.03
C ASP A 16 1.18 6.89 0.86
N GLU A 17 1.41 8.06 0.26
CA GLU A 17 1.94 9.21 1.01
C GLU A 17 1.00 9.61 2.16
N VAL A 18 -0.31 9.66 1.91
CA VAL A 18 -1.30 9.99 2.95
C VAL A 18 -1.31 8.93 4.06
N HIS A 19 -1.23 7.64 3.74
CA HIS A 19 -1.15 6.55 4.70
C HIS A 19 0.04 6.75 5.63
N THR A 20 1.23 6.96 5.05
CA THR A 20 2.46 7.27 5.78
C THR A 20 2.26 8.47 6.72
N GLN A 21 1.70 9.57 6.23
CA GLN A 21 1.48 10.76 7.08
C GLN A 21 0.49 10.50 8.22
N ILE A 22 -0.62 9.80 7.97
CA ILE A 22 -1.62 9.51 8.99
C ILE A 22 -1.05 8.56 10.05
N PHE A 23 -0.40 7.49 9.64
CA PHE A 23 0.05 6.43 10.54
C PHE A 23 1.22 6.90 11.40
N TRP A 24 2.18 7.60 10.81
CA TRP A 24 3.36 8.06 11.54
C TRP A 24 3.18 9.36 12.32
N LYS A 25 2.21 10.21 11.96
CA LYS A 25 1.98 11.47 12.70
C LYS A 25 0.77 11.46 13.61
N MET A 26 -0.32 10.80 13.21
CA MET A 26 -1.56 10.81 13.97
C MET A 26 -1.71 9.58 14.87
N PHE A 27 -1.37 8.39 14.34
CA PHE A 27 -1.55 7.12 15.06
C PHE A 27 -0.25 6.53 15.61
N PHE A 28 0.80 7.34 15.73
CA PHE A 28 2.11 6.89 16.19
C PHE A 28 2.04 6.09 17.50
N ASP A 29 1.37 6.63 18.52
CA ASP A 29 1.29 5.98 19.84
C ASP A 29 0.55 4.64 19.77
N PHE A 30 -0.53 4.56 18.97
CA PHE A 30 -1.24 3.31 18.72
C PHE A 30 -0.34 2.29 18.05
N TYR A 31 0.43 2.71 17.04
CA TYR A 31 1.35 1.85 16.31
C TYR A 31 2.46 1.28 17.20
N VAL A 32 3.03 2.11 18.08
CA VAL A 32 4.03 1.66 19.05
C VAL A 32 3.45 0.63 20.01
N LEU A 33 2.23 0.84 20.51
CA LEU A 33 1.56 -0.13 21.39
C LEU A 33 1.24 -1.44 20.67
N LEU A 34 0.70 -1.36 19.45
CA LEU A 34 0.42 -2.52 18.61
C LEU A 34 1.70 -3.32 18.33
N ALA A 35 2.80 -2.63 18.01
CA ALA A 35 4.11 -3.23 17.81
C ALA A 35 4.60 -3.99 19.05
N GLY A 36 4.49 -3.37 20.23
CA GLY A 36 4.87 -4.01 21.49
C GLY A 36 4.06 -5.28 21.78
N LEU A 37 2.74 -5.23 21.57
CA LEU A 37 1.85 -6.39 21.78
C LEU A 37 2.17 -7.53 20.80
N ILE A 38 2.37 -7.23 19.52
CA ILE A 38 2.72 -8.24 18.52
C ILE A 38 4.07 -8.89 18.85
N GLN A 39 5.06 -8.08 19.23
CA GLN A 39 6.38 -8.60 19.60
C GLN A 39 6.31 -9.50 20.84
N GLU A 40 5.52 -9.14 21.84
CA GLU A 40 5.35 -9.96 23.05
C GLU A 40 4.70 -11.33 22.75
N ILE A 41 3.77 -11.38 21.78
CA ILE A 41 3.01 -12.60 21.45
C ILE A 41 3.77 -13.50 20.46
N LEU A 42 4.39 -12.92 19.44
CA LEU A 42 4.93 -13.65 18.29
C LEU A 42 6.46 -13.66 18.21
N ASP A 43 7.13 -12.83 19.02
CA ASP A 43 8.59 -12.65 19.03
C ASP A 43 9.20 -12.49 17.62
N SER A 44 8.54 -11.70 16.76
CA SER A 44 8.84 -11.66 15.33
C SER A 44 8.62 -10.29 14.69
N ASN A 45 9.72 -9.66 14.26
CA ASN A 45 9.69 -8.38 13.54
C ASN A 45 8.97 -8.49 12.18
N ILE A 46 9.08 -9.64 11.50
CA ILE A 46 8.40 -9.84 10.21
C ILE A 46 6.88 -9.93 10.40
N ALA A 47 6.40 -10.41 11.55
CA ALA A 47 4.97 -10.40 11.85
C ALA A 47 4.44 -8.99 12.07
N LEU A 48 5.22 -8.13 12.75
CA LEU A 48 4.88 -6.72 12.89
C LEU A 48 4.80 -6.02 11.53
N TRP A 49 5.83 -6.20 10.71
CA TRP A 49 5.87 -5.66 9.35
C TRP A 49 4.66 -6.13 8.53
N MET A 50 4.37 -7.42 8.51
CA MET A 50 3.21 -7.97 7.81
C MET A 50 1.88 -7.36 8.26
N VAL A 51 1.71 -7.11 9.56
CA VAL A 51 0.50 -6.45 10.07
C VAL A 51 0.40 -5.01 9.54
N HIS A 52 1.53 -4.28 9.48
CA HIS A 52 1.56 -2.95 8.88
C HIS A 52 1.14 -2.98 7.40
N GLU A 53 1.74 -3.85 6.60
CA GLU A 53 1.43 -3.98 5.16
C GLU A 53 -0.04 -4.35 4.91
N VAL A 54 -0.62 -5.23 5.74
CA VAL A 54 -2.04 -5.59 5.64
C VAL A 54 -2.93 -4.40 6.02
N MET A 55 -2.56 -3.63 7.04
CA MET A 55 -3.31 -2.42 7.41
C MET A 55 -3.26 -1.36 6.30
N GLU A 56 -2.11 -1.21 5.66
CA GLU A 56 -1.91 -0.34 4.50
C GLU A 56 -2.78 -0.77 3.32
N ALA A 57 -2.75 -2.05 2.97
CA ALA A 57 -3.61 -2.60 1.92
C ALA A 57 -5.11 -2.39 2.22
N ILE A 58 -5.55 -2.59 3.47
CA ILE A 58 -6.93 -2.29 3.89
C ILE A 58 -7.26 -0.81 3.74
N PHE A 59 -6.32 0.08 4.09
CA PHE A 59 -6.49 1.51 3.91
C PHE A 59 -6.69 1.88 2.44
N HIS A 60 -5.84 1.38 1.55
CA HIS A 60 -5.98 1.56 0.09
C HIS A 60 -7.30 1.00 -0.42
N PHE A 61 -7.67 -0.21 0.00
CA PHE A 61 -8.93 -0.84 -0.41
C PHE A 61 -10.13 0.07 -0.12
N VAL A 62 -10.23 0.58 1.12
CA VAL A 62 -11.35 1.42 1.54
C VAL A 62 -11.35 2.75 0.78
N LEU A 63 -10.21 3.45 0.75
CA LEU A 63 -10.12 4.78 0.15
C LEU A 63 -10.40 4.74 -1.35
N ILE A 64 -9.76 3.83 -2.08
CA ILE A 64 -9.92 3.70 -3.54
C ILE A 64 -11.33 3.23 -3.89
N SER A 65 -11.91 2.28 -3.13
CA SER A 65 -13.30 1.84 -3.36
C SER A 65 -14.29 3.00 -3.26
N ILE A 66 -14.10 3.91 -2.29
CA ILE A 66 -14.96 5.07 -2.10
C ILE A 66 -14.77 6.09 -3.22
N LEU A 67 -13.53 6.43 -3.57
CA LEU A 67 -13.23 7.47 -4.55
C LEU A 67 -13.69 7.10 -5.97
N PHE A 68 -13.55 5.83 -6.35
CA PHE A 68 -13.98 5.33 -7.66
C PHE A 68 -15.37 4.70 -7.66
N LEU A 69 -16.04 4.65 -6.50
CA LEU A 69 -17.33 3.98 -6.30
C LEU A 69 -17.32 2.54 -6.84
N SER A 70 -16.20 1.83 -6.66
CA SER A 70 -15.97 0.49 -7.21
C SER A 70 -15.13 -0.35 -6.27
N VAL A 71 -15.76 -1.38 -5.68
CA VAL A 71 -15.10 -2.38 -4.84
C VAL A 71 -14.05 -3.15 -5.63
N GLU A 72 -14.28 -3.38 -6.92
CA GLU A 72 -13.34 -4.07 -7.81
C GLU A 72 -12.04 -3.27 -7.96
N ILE A 73 -12.13 -1.96 -8.25
CA ILE A 73 -10.95 -1.10 -8.39
C ILE A 73 -10.21 -1.00 -7.05
N GLY A 74 -10.93 -0.84 -5.94
CA GLY A 74 -10.30 -0.81 -4.62
C GLY A 74 -9.60 -2.12 -4.27
N PHE A 75 -10.21 -3.27 -4.57
CA PHE A 75 -9.59 -4.57 -4.34
C PHE A 75 -8.33 -4.75 -5.18
N LEU A 76 -8.39 -4.43 -6.47
CA LEU A 76 -7.24 -4.50 -7.38
C LEU A 76 -6.10 -3.60 -6.90
N ALA A 77 -6.39 -2.37 -6.46
CA ALA A 77 -5.39 -1.43 -5.95
C ALA A 77 -4.70 -1.93 -4.68
N ALA A 78 -5.48 -2.37 -3.69
CA ALA A 78 -4.93 -2.93 -2.46
C ALA A 78 -4.09 -4.19 -2.71
N LEU A 79 -4.54 -5.05 -3.62
CA LEU A 79 -3.84 -6.27 -3.98
C LEU A 79 -2.51 -5.98 -4.66
N ILE A 80 -2.50 -5.11 -5.68
CA ILE A 80 -1.25 -4.84 -6.41
C ILE A 80 -0.23 -4.12 -5.52
N HIS A 81 -0.67 -3.19 -4.67
CA HIS A 81 0.19 -2.48 -3.71
C HIS A 81 0.87 -3.47 -2.77
N LEU A 82 0.07 -4.31 -2.09
CA LEU A 82 0.58 -5.35 -1.19
C LEU A 82 1.54 -6.33 -1.88
N LEU A 83 1.27 -6.70 -3.13
CA LEU A 83 2.17 -7.57 -3.88
C LEU A 83 3.52 -6.91 -4.18
N VAL A 84 3.55 -5.60 -4.41
CA VAL A 84 4.80 -4.84 -4.59
C VAL A 84 5.57 -4.81 -3.27
N ASP A 85 4.93 -4.54 -2.14
CA ASP A 85 5.59 -4.54 -0.83
C ASP A 85 6.15 -5.91 -0.45
N LEU A 86 5.35 -6.96 -0.63
CA LEU A 86 5.79 -8.34 -0.41
C LEU A 86 6.97 -8.73 -1.30
N TYR A 87 6.97 -8.30 -2.56
CA TYR A 87 8.07 -8.56 -3.48
C TYR A 87 9.33 -7.81 -3.06
N HIS A 88 9.20 -6.53 -2.75
CA HIS A 88 10.31 -5.67 -2.32
C HIS A 88 11.02 -6.25 -1.09
N GLU A 89 10.26 -6.64 -0.07
CA GLU A 89 10.79 -7.23 1.17
C GLU A 89 11.39 -8.61 0.91
N ALA A 90 10.69 -9.50 0.19
CA ALA A 90 11.18 -10.84 -0.10
C ALA A 90 12.45 -10.85 -0.98
N ALA A 91 12.62 -9.85 -1.84
CA ALA A 91 13.81 -9.67 -2.66
C ALA A 91 14.96 -8.98 -1.90
N GLY A 92 14.74 -8.49 -0.68
CA GLY A 92 15.74 -7.81 0.14
C GLY A 92 16.28 -6.54 -0.52
N LEU A 93 15.42 -5.78 -1.20
CA LEU A 93 15.81 -4.58 -1.92
C LEU A 93 16.04 -3.42 -0.93
N GLU A 94 17.27 -2.93 -0.81
CA GLU A 94 17.54 -1.73 -0.02
C GLU A 94 17.23 -0.47 -0.85
N MET A 95 16.09 0.17 -0.57
CA MET A 95 15.61 1.32 -1.31
C MET A 95 15.41 2.53 -0.38
N ASN A 96 15.76 3.72 -0.87
CA ASN A 96 15.31 4.94 -0.19
C ASN A 96 13.82 5.18 -0.49
N SER A 97 13.19 6.04 0.32
CA SER A 97 11.76 6.33 0.25
C SER A 97 11.28 6.82 -1.13
N LEU A 98 12.12 7.54 -1.90
CA LEU A 98 11.76 7.95 -3.26
C LEU A 98 11.82 6.78 -4.26
N GLN A 99 12.83 5.92 -4.13
CA GLN A 99 12.99 4.75 -4.99
C GLN A 99 11.84 3.75 -4.77
N HIS A 100 11.48 3.49 -3.52
CA HIS A 100 10.37 2.59 -3.15
C HIS A 100 9.05 3.10 -3.73
N ARG A 101 8.70 4.38 -3.53
CA ARG A 101 7.51 4.98 -4.17
C ARG A 101 7.54 4.96 -5.70
N ALA A 102 8.71 5.14 -6.31
CA ALA A 102 8.85 5.05 -7.76
C ALA A 102 8.60 3.62 -8.28
N LEU A 103 8.99 2.60 -7.50
CA LEU A 103 8.68 1.19 -7.79
C LEU A 103 7.16 0.96 -7.79
N HIS A 104 6.47 1.36 -6.71
CA HIS A 104 5.01 1.30 -6.61
C HIS A 104 4.35 1.96 -7.81
N PHE A 105 4.62 3.24 -8.03
CA PHE A 105 3.99 3.99 -9.11
C PHE A 105 4.22 3.34 -10.48
N THR A 106 5.41 2.80 -10.73
CA THR A 106 5.73 2.15 -12.02
C THR A 106 4.98 0.84 -12.18
N VAL A 107 5.06 -0.06 -11.21
CA VAL A 107 4.46 -1.41 -11.30
C VAL A 107 2.94 -1.33 -11.30
N GLU A 108 2.35 -0.52 -10.42
CA GLU A 108 0.91 -0.32 -10.33
C GLU A 108 0.35 0.34 -11.59
N SER A 109 1.06 1.31 -12.17
CA SER A 109 0.67 1.91 -13.46
C SER A 109 0.64 0.86 -14.56
N ILE A 110 1.69 0.02 -14.68
CA ILE A 110 1.75 -1.04 -15.69
C ILE A 110 0.58 -2.02 -15.51
N PHE A 111 0.30 -2.39 -14.26
CA PHE A 111 -0.82 -3.28 -13.92
C PHE A 111 -2.17 -2.68 -14.35
N PHE A 112 -2.45 -1.42 -14.01
CA PHE A 112 -3.72 -0.80 -14.39
C PHE A 112 -3.83 -0.47 -15.88
N ILE A 113 -2.71 -0.18 -16.57
CA ILE A 113 -2.69 -0.08 -18.04
C ILE A 113 -3.12 -1.42 -18.65
N ALA A 114 -2.62 -2.54 -18.14
CA ALA A 114 -2.95 -3.86 -18.68
C ALA A 114 -4.43 -4.21 -18.52
N ILE A 115 -5.10 -3.70 -17.48
CA ILE A 115 -6.51 -4.00 -17.18
C ILE A 115 -7.47 -2.98 -17.83
N PHE A 116 -7.15 -1.68 -17.77
CA PHE A 116 -8.06 -0.59 -18.14
C PHE A 116 -7.55 0.33 -19.27
N GLY A 117 -6.36 0.04 -19.83
CA GLY A 117 -5.71 0.88 -20.85
C GLY A 117 -6.14 0.61 -22.30
N LEU A 118 -6.88 -0.47 -22.57
CA LEU A 118 -7.47 -0.82 -23.87
C LEU A 118 -8.97 -0.51 -23.89
#